data_AF-A0A525KAZ4-F1
#
_entry.id   AF-A0A525KAZ4-F1
#
_cell.length_a   1.000
_cell.length_b   1.000
_cell.length_c   1.000
_cell.angle_alpha   90.00
_cell.angle_beta   90.00
_cell.angle_gamma   90.00
#
_symmetry.space_group_name_H-M   'P 1'
#
loop_
_entity.id
_entity.type
_entity.pdbx_description
1 polymer ?
#
loop_
_entity_poly.entity_id
_entity_poly.type
_entity_poly.pdbx_seq_one_letter_code
_entity_poly.pdbx_strand_id
1 'polypeptide(L)' 'MQLDHIRNGIEHMRRQIHRQRGEIRDLQRAGIPTASAEALLERMLANIDGMCAERDRLKRELAGPTKGMVLGGRSWA' A
#
# COMPACT_ATOMS: atom_id res chain seq x y z
N MET A 1 -16.44 -1.13 -4.17
CA MET A 1 -16.21 -0.68 -5.58
C MET A 1 -14.87 0.04 -5.71
N GLN A 2 -14.70 1.30 -5.25
CA GLN A 2 -13.43 2.03 -5.39
C GLN A 2 -12.34 1.56 -4.41
N LEU A 3 -12.71 1.31 -3.14
CA LEU A 3 -11.77 0.84 -2.12
C LEU A 3 -11.22 -0.57 -2.44
N ASP A 4 -12.06 -1.44 -3.00
CA ASP A 4 -11.67 -2.78 -3.45
C ASP A 4 -10.74 -2.71 -4.65
N HIS A 5 -10.98 -1.78 -5.58
CA HIS A 5 -10.08 -1.53 -6.70
C HIS A 5 -8.68 -1.12 -6.23
N ILE A 6 -8.60 -0.20 -5.26
CA ILE A 6 -7.31 0.24 -4.69
C ILE A 6 -6.63 -0.90 -3.92
N ARG A 7 -7.38 -1.67 -3.12
CA ARG A 7 -6.85 -2.87 -2.44
C ARG A 7 -6.28 -3.87 -3.45
N ASN A 8 -7.04 -4.19 -4.49
CA ASN A 8 -6.57 -5.11 -5.53
C ASN A 8 -5.33 -4.55 -6.25
N GLY A 9 -5.32 -3.26 -6.58
CA GLY A 9 -4.16 -2.61 -7.19
C GLY A 9 -2.89 -2.69 -6.32
N ILE A 10 -3.01 -2.47 -5.00
CA ILE A 10 -1.91 -2.65 -4.05
C ILE A 10 -1.39 -4.09 -4.07
N GLU A 11 -2.28 -5.08 -4.02
CA GLU A 11 -1.89 -6.50 -4.05
C GLU A 11 -1.23 -6.91 -5.37
N HIS A 12 -1.70 -6.37 -6.50
CA HIS A 12 -1.08 -6.57 -7.80
C HIS A 12 0.33 -5.96 -7.85
N MET A 13 0.49 -4.73 -7.38
CA MET A 13 1.79 -4.07 -7.33
C MET A 13 2.77 -4.78 -6.39
N ARG A 14 2.34 -5.25 -5.22
CA ARG A 14 3.17 -6.05 -4.30
C ARG A 14 3.74 -7.29 -4.98
N ARG A 15 2.92 -7.99 -5.79
CA ARG A 15 3.38 -9.14 -6.58
C ARG A 15 4.41 -8.75 -7.64
N GLN A 16 4.22 -7.63 -8.33
CA GLN A 16 5.21 -7.13 -9.30
C GLN A 16 6.53 -6.78 -8.63
N ILE A 17 6.49 -6.06 -7.50
CA ILE A 17 7.67 -5.72 -6.70
C ILE A 17 8.43 -6.97 -6.26
N HIS A 18 7.72 -8.01 -5.81
CA HIS A 18 8.36 -9.25 -5.40
C HIS A 18 9.13 -9.91 -6.56
N ARG A 19 8.53 -9.92 -7.77
CA ARG A 19 9.20 -10.43 -8.97
C ARG A 19 10.40 -9.57 -9.36
N GLN A 20 10.25 -8.25 -9.37
CA GLN A 20 11.32 -7.32 -9.72
C GLN A 20 12.54 -7.48 -8.80
N ARG A 21 12.32 -7.72 -7.50
CA ARG A 21 13.39 -8.02 -6.53
C ARG A 21 14.11 -9.34 -6.85
N GLY A 22 13.39 -10.34 -7.34
CA GLY A 22 13.97 -11.59 -7.84
C GLY A 22 14.86 -11.34 -9.06
N GLU A 23 14.35 -10.62 -10.06
CA GLU A 23 15.11 -10.25 -11.26
C GLU A 23 16.37 -9.45 -10.93
N ILE A 24 16.27 -8.45 -10.04
CA ILE A 24 17.42 -7.67 -9.56
C ILE A 24 18.47 -8.60 -8.93
N ARG A 25 18.04 -9.57 -8.11
CA ARG A 25 18.96 -10.51 -7.48
C ARG A 25 19.66 -11.41 -8.51
N ASP A 26 18.95 -11.85 -9.54
CA ASP A 26 19.53 -12.67 -10.60
C ASP A 26 20.52 -11.86 -11.46
N LEU A 27 20.18 -10.61 -11.78
CA LEU A 27 21.08 -9.68 -12.47
C LEU A 27 22.34 -9.38 -11.65
N GLN A 28 22.20 -9.14 -10.35
CA GLN A 28 23.34 -8.95 -9.44
C GLN A 28 24.24 -10.18 -9.39
N ARG A 29 23.66 -11.39 -9.34
CA ARG A 29 24.42 -12.64 -9.38
C ARG A 29 25.17 -12.82 -10.71
N ALA A 30 24.60 -12.33 -11.81
CA ALA A 30 25.25 -12.32 -13.12
C ALA A 30 26.29 -11.19 -13.27
N GLY A 31 26.47 -10.32 -12.25
CA GLY A 31 27.39 -9.17 -12.32
C GLY A 31 26.89 -8.05 -13.23
N ILE A 32 25.60 -8.03 -13.56
CA ILE A 32 25.00 -7.01 -14.42
C ILE A 32 24.61 -5.80 -13.55
N PRO A 33 24.97 -4.56 -13.93
CA PRO A 33 24.58 -3.37 -13.19
C PRO A 33 23.05 -3.24 -13.07
N THR A 34 22.55 -3.11 -11.84
CA THR A 34 21.10 -3.06 -11.55
C THR A 34 20.52 -1.69 -11.25
N ALA A 35 21.31 -0.62 -11.36
CA ALA A 35 20.90 0.74 -10.96
C ALA A 35 19.56 1.20 -11.56
N SER A 36 19.31 0.86 -12.84
CA SER A 36 18.03 1.19 -13.51
C SER A 36 16.85 0.39 -12.94
N ALA A 37 17.06 -0.89 -12.64
CA ALA A 37 16.03 -1.76 -12.06
C ALA A 37 15.73 -1.39 -10.60
N GLU A 38 16.73 -0.96 -9.85
CA GLU A 38 16.58 -0.44 -8.49
C GLU A 38 15.80 0.89 -8.48
N ALA A 39 16.10 1.81 -9.40
CA ALA A 39 15.33 3.05 -9.55
C ALA A 39 13.86 2.79 -9.93
N LEU A 40 13.60 1.76 -10.76
CA LEU A 40 12.23 1.33 -11.07
C LEU A 40 11.53 0.78 -9.82
N LEU A 41 12.22 -0.06 -9.04
CA LEU A 41 11.71 -0.62 -7.79
C LEU A 41 11.31 0.47 -6.80
N GLU A 42 12.14 1.52 -6.65
CA GLU A 42 11.83 2.68 -5.80
C GLU A 42 10.56 3.41 -6.24
N ARG A 43 10.39 3.65 -7.55
CA ARG A 43 9.17 4.28 -8.08
C ARG A 43 7.93 3.43 -7.85
N MET A 44 8.05 2.11 -7.97
CA MET A 44 6.95 1.19 -7.67
C MET A 44 6.57 1.24 -6.19
N LEU A 45 7.55 1.28 -5.28
CA LEU A 45 7.30 1.43 -3.85
C LEU A 45 6.59 2.75 -3.53
N ALA A 46 7.08 3.86 -4.07
CA ALA A 46 6.46 5.18 -3.90
C ALA A 46 4.99 5.21 -4.38
N ASN A 47 4.68 4.51 -5.47
CA ASN A 47 3.31 4.40 -5.96
C ASN A 47 2.43 3.56 -5.00
N ILE A 48 2.93 2.47 -4.41
CA ILE A 48 2.18 1.73 -3.37
C ILE A 48 1.89 2.62 -2.17
N ASP A 49 2.85 3.44 -1.74
CA ASP A 49 2.66 4.36 -0.62
C ASP A 49 1.55 5.38 -0.93
N GLY A 50 1.53 5.93 -2.15
CA GLY A 50 0.44 6.79 -2.63
C GLY A 50 -0.92 6.10 -2.62
N MET A 51 -1.01 4.85 -3.12
CA MET A 51 -2.24 4.06 -3.08
C MET A 51 -2.69 3.74 -1.65
N CYS A 52 -1.75 3.52 -0.73
CA CYS A 52 -2.04 3.29 0.68
C CYS A 52 -2.60 4.54 1.35
N ALA A 53 -2.03 5.70 1.07
CA ALA A 53 -2.55 6.98 1.55
C ALA A 53 -3.98 7.24 1.04
N GLU A 54 -4.24 6.98 -0.25
CA GLU A 54 -5.57 7.15 -0.84
C GLU A 54 -6.59 6.17 -0.26
N ARG A 55 -6.21 4.90 -0.06
CA ARG A 55 -7.04 3.91 0.65
C ARG A 55 -7.42 4.43 2.04
N ASP A 56 -6.48 4.98 2.78
CA ASP A 56 -6.71 5.43 4.16
C ASP A 56 -7.58 6.69 4.20
N ARG A 57 -7.42 7.58 3.22
CA ARG A 57 -8.34 8.71 3.01
C ARG A 57 -9.76 8.22 2.70
N LEU A 58 -9.94 7.34 1.72
CA LEU A 58 -11.25 6.81 1.36
C LEU A 58 -11.89 6.02 2.50
N LYS A 59 -11.11 5.29 3.30
CA LYS A 59 -11.61 4.66 4.52
C LYS A 59 -12.17 5.68 5.50
N ARG A 60 -11.51 6.83 5.69
CA ARG A 60 -11.99 7.91 6.57
C ARG A 60 -13.25 8.57 6.01
N GLU A 61 -13.29 8.81 4.70
CA GLU A 61 -14.45 9.40 4.02
C GLU A 61 -15.68 8.47 4.08
N LEU A 62 -15.49 7.16 3.84
CA LEU A 62 -16.54 6.15 3.95
C LEU A 62 -16.98 5.87 5.38
N ALA A 63 -16.09 6.05 6.37
CA ALA A 63 -16.45 5.92 7.78
C ALA A 63 -17.41 7.03 8.25
N GLY A 64 -17.58 8.10 7.47
CA GLY A 64 -18.40 9.27 7.83
C GLY A 64 -17.92 9.95 9.12
N PRO A 65 -18.48 11.13 9.48
CA PRO A 65 -18.41 11.55 10.87
C PRO A 65 -19.17 10.48 11.65
N THR A 66 -18.46 9.68 12.44
CA THR A 66 -19.08 8.86 13.48
C THR A 66 -19.73 9.83 14.47
N LYS A 67 -20.96 10.25 14.14
CA LYS A 67 -21.85 11.04 14.97
C LYS A 67 -22.10 10.23 16.23
N GLY A 68 -21.37 10.60 17.29
CA GLY A 68 -21.68 10.29 18.68
C GLY A 68 -21.93 8.81 18.98
N MET A 69 -20.86 8.06 19.25
CA MET A 69 -20.92 7.16 20.40
C MET A 69 -20.08 7.79 21.50
N VAL A 70 -20.70 8.72 22.21
CA VAL A 70 -20.33 8.99 23.61
C VAL A 70 -20.48 7.64 24.32
N LEU A 71 -19.37 7.07 24.79
CA LEU A 71 -19.38 6.00 25.78
C LEU A 71 -19.85 6.61 27.11
N GLY A 72 -21.12 6.97 27.15
CA GLY A 72 -21.79 7.54 28.31
C GLY A 72 -22.14 6.43 29.27
N GLY A 73 -21.62 6.53 30.49
CA GLY A 73 -22.28 6.06 31.68
C GLY A 73 -22.26 4.55 31.93
N ARG A 74 -21.15 4.05 32.48
CA ARG A 74 -21.25 3.03 33.54
C ARG A 74 -20.99 3.73 34.87
N SER A 75 -22.07 4.24 35.45
CA SER A 75 -22.15 4.53 36.88
C SER A 75 -21.97 3.20 37.61
N TRP A 76 -20.92 3.11 38.42
CA TRP A 76 -20.86 2.09 39.46
C TRP A 76 -21.73 2.56 40.61
N ALA A 77 -22.89 1.93 40.76
CA ALA A 77 -23.66 1.93 42.00
C ALA A 77 -23.38 0.62 42.72
#